data_AF-A0A1G9I2V1-F1
#
_entry.id   AF-A0A1G9I2V1-F1
#
_cell.length_a   1.000
_cell.length_b   1.000
_cell.length_c   1.000
_cell.angle_alpha   90.00
_cell.angle_beta   90.00
_cell.angle_gamma   90.00
#
_symmetry.space_group_name_H-M   'P 1'
#
loop_
_entity.id
_entity.type
_entity.pdbx_description
1 polymer ?
#
loop_
_entity_poly.entity_id
_entity_poly.type
_entity_poly.pdbx_seq_one_letter_code
_entity_poly.pdbx_strand_id
1 'polypeptide(L)' 'MQATVPTPAAAAQLAASITFLLSDDGTKVNGAILASDGGWSAL' A
#
# COMPACT_ATOMS: atom_id res chain seq x y z
N MET A 1 15.71 -3.66 21.35
CA MET A 1 14.29 -3.51 20.97
C MET A 1 14.05 -4.46 19.81
N GLN A 2 13.04 -5.33 19.89
CA GLN A 2 12.72 -6.26 18.80
C GLN A 2 11.86 -5.52 17.77
N ALA A 3 12.27 -5.53 16.50
CA ALA A 3 11.47 -4.96 15.43
C ALA A 3 10.29 -5.88 15.12
N THR A 4 9.07 -5.34 15.20
CA THR A 4 7.87 -6.04 14.73
C THR A 4 7.85 -5.93 13.22
N VAL A 5 8.05 -7.05 12.52
CA VAL A 5 7.89 -7.13 11.07
C VAL A 5 6.44 -7.56 10.79
N PRO A 6 5.60 -6.70 10.19
CA PRO A 6 4.23 -7.07 9.85
C PRO A 6 4.21 -8.09 8.72
N THR A 7 3.06 -8.76 8.56
CA THR A 7 2.88 -9.75 7.49
C THR A 7 2.97 -9.07 6.12
N PRO A 8 3.76 -9.62 5.17
CA PRO A 8 3.82 -9.07 3.82
C PRO A 8 2.45 -9.03 3.15
N ALA A 9 2.20 -8.00 2.33
CA ALA A 9 0.97 -7.92 1.55
C ALA A 9 0.87 -9.09 0.56
N ALA A 10 -0.32 -9.70 0.52
CA ALA A 10 -0.65 -10.71 -0.48
C ALA A 10 -0.82 -10.08 -1.86
N ALA A 11 -0.66 -10.88 -2.91
CA ALA A 11 -0.76 -10.43 -4.30
C ALA A 11 -2.08 -9.68 -4.61
N ALA A 12 -3.20 -10.15 -4.04
CA ALA A 12 -4.50 -9.51 -4.23
C ALA A 12 -4.59 -8.10 -3.61
N GLN A 13 -3.91 -7.86 -2.49
CA GLN A 13 -3.89 -6.55 -1.82
C GLN A 13 -3.07 -5.53 -2.60
N LEU A 14 -1.94 -5.98 -3.15
CA LEU A 14 -1.13 -5.16 -4.05
C LEU A 14 -1.89 -4.83 -5.34
N ALA A 15 -2.52 -5.83 -5.96
CA ALA A 15 -3.33 -5.64 -7.16
C ALA A 15 -4.50 -4.66 -6.91
N ALA A 16 -5.18 -4.75 -5.76
CA ALA A 16 -6.23 -3.81 -5.39
C ALA A 16 -5.72 -2.36 -5.29
N SER A 17 -4.56 -2.15 -4.67
CA SER A 17 -3.94 -0.82 -4.55
C SER A 17 -3.59 -0.22 -5.91
N ILE A 18 -3.06 -1.04 -6.82
CA ILE A 18 -2.79 -0.63 -8.21
C ILE A 18 -4.09 -0.29 -8.94
N THR A 19 -5.12 -1.13 -8.80
CA THR A 19 -6.40 -0.94 -9.48
C THR A 19 -7.11 0.32 -9.01
N PHE A 20 -7.02 0.65 -7.72
CA PHE A 20 -7.48 1.91 -7.17
C PHE A 20 -6.77 3.13 -7.80
N LEU A 21 -5.44 3.09 -7.93
CA LEU A 21 -4.69 4.19 -8.56
C LEU A 21 -5.03 4.36 -10.06
N LEU A 22 -5.45 3.28 -10.72
CA LEU A 22 -5.87 3.29 -12.13
C LEU A 22 -7.36 3.63 -12.32
N SER A 23 -8.16 3.65 -11.25
CA SER A 23 -9.60 3.92 -11.34
C SER A 23 -9.90 5.43 -11.30
N ASP A 24 -11.17 5.77 -11.57
CA ASP A 24 -11.67 7.14 -11.48
C ASP A 24 -11.51 7.73 -10.05
N ASP A 25 -11.52 6.87 -9.03
CA ASP A 25 -11.32 7.27 -7.62
C ASP A 25 -9.88 7.72 -7.35
N GLY A 26 -8.91 7.18 -8.10
CA GLY A 26 -7.49 7.51 -7.98
C GLY A 26 -7.05 8.78 -8.73
N THR A 27 -7.93 9.39 -9.53
CA THR A 27 -7.58 10.47 -10.48
C THR A 27 -6.93 11.71 -9.86
N LYS A 28 -7.13 11.95 -8.55
CA LYS A 28 -6.54 13.07 -7.81
C LYS A 28 -5.36 12.68 -6.93
N VAL A 29 -4.95 11.42 -6.94
CA VAL A 29 -3.79 10.91 -6.19
C VAL A 29 -2.58 10.92 -7.13
N ASN A 30 -1.83 12.01 -7.14
CA ASN A 30 -0.63 12.18 -7.95
C ASN A 30 0.59 12.55 -7.09
N GLY A 31 1.78 12.14 -7.52
CA GLY A 31 3.03 12.38 -6.79
C GLY A 31 3.11 11.71 -5.41
N ALA A 32 2.14 10.86 -5.05
CA ALA A 32 2.07 10.19 -3.76
C ALA A 32 2.69 8.79 -3.82
N ILE A 33 3.27 8.36 -2.69
CA ILE A 33 3.67 6.97 -2.46
C ILE A 33 2.61 6.32 -1.57
N LEU A 34 1.94 5.29 -2.10
CA LEU A 34 0.96 4.49 -1.36
C LEU A 34 1.64 3.22 -0.84
N ALA A 35 1.92 3.15 0.46
CA ALA A 35 2.55 1.99 1.07
C ALA A 35 1.53 0.84 1.27
N SER A 36 1.86 -0.34 0.74
CA SER A 36 1.09 -1.58 0.91
C SER A 36 1.91 -2.59 1.73
N ASP A 37 2.29 -2.23 2.95
CA ASP A 37 3.29 -2.95 3.76
C ASP A 37 2.80 -3.36 5.16
N GLY A 38 1.48 -3.36 5.38
CA GLY A 38 0.91 -3.71 6.68
C GLY A 38 1.25 -2.70 7.79
N GLY A 39 1.64 -1.47 7.43
CA GLY A 39 2.00 -0.41 8.38
C GLY A 39 3.47 -0.39 8.78
N TRP A 40 4.33 -1.17 8.10
CA TRP A 40 5.75 -1.26 8.44
C TRP A 40 6.46 0.09 8.35
N SER A 41 6.21 0.86 7.28
CA SER A 41 6.84 2.16 7.06
C SER A 41 6.46 3.22 8.10
N ALA A 42 5.46 2.95 8.95
CA ALA A 42 5.02 3.84 10.01
C ALA A 42 5.55 3.45 11.41
N LEU A 43 6.29 2.34 11.52
CA LEU A 43 6.99 1.90 12.74
C LEU A 43 8.41 2.46 12.81
#